data_AF-A0A6J2BQA8-F1
#
_entry.id   AF-A0A6J2BQA8-F1
#
_cell.length_a   1.000
_cell.length_b   1.000
_cell.length_c   1.000
_cell.angle_alpha   90.00
_cell.angle_beta   90.00
_cell.angle_gamma   90.00
#
_symmetry.space_group_name_H-M   'P 1'
#
loop_
_entity.id
_entity.type
_entity.pdbx_description
1 polymer ?
#
loop_
_entity_poly.entity_id
_entity_poly.type
_entity_poly.pdbx_seq_one_letter_code
_entity_poly.pdbx_strand_id
1 'polypeptide(L)'
;MSLALNDLLICCRQLEHDRATERRKEVEKFKRLIRDPETVQHLDRHSDSKQSKYLNWDAVFRFLQKYVQKETECLRTAKPSVSASTQATRQKKMQEISSLVKYFIKCANKRAPRLKCQELLNYIMDTVKDSFNGAVYGADCSNILLKDILSVRKYWCEISQQQWLELFSVYFSLYLKPAQDINRVLVARIIHAVTKGCCSQTDGLNSKFLDFFSKAIQHARQEKSSAGLNHILAAFITFLKTLAVNFRIRVCQLGDEILPTLLYIWTQHRLNDSLKEVIIELFQLQIYVHHPKGAKTQEKDF
;
A
#
# COMPACT_ATOMS: atom_id res chain seq x y z
N MET A 1 12.76 6.37 -34.41
CA MET A 1 11.74 5.71 -33.53
C MET A 1 11.39 4.42 -34.24
N SER A 2 11.50 3.25 -33.59
CA SER A 2 11.13 1.98 -34.24
C SER A 2 9.64 1.97 -34.57
N LEU A 3 9.26 1.23 -35.61
CA LEU A 3 7.86 1.06 -36.03
C LEU A 3 7.00 0.58 -34.86
N ALA A 4 7.49 -0.40 -34.09
CA ALA A 4 6.82 -0.94 -32.92
C ALA A 4 6.51 0.12 -31.84
N LEU A 5 7.46 1.02 -31.54
CA LEU A 5 7.22 2.12 -30.59
C LEU A 5 6.28 3.19 -31.13
N ASN A 6 6.32 3.45 -32.44
CA ASN A 6 5.40 4.40 -33.06
C ASN A 6 3.96 3.87 -33.00
N ASP A 7 3.76 2.57 -33.25
CA ASP A 7 2.45 1.93 -33.14
C ASP A 7 1.90 1.97 -31.72
N LEU A 8 2.77 1.73 -30.71
CA LEU A 8 2.40 1.90 -29.31
C LEU A 8 2.05 3.36 -28.99
N LEU A 9 2.85 4.33 -29.45
CA LEU A 9 2.58 5.75 -29.21
C LEU A 9 1.23 6.17 -29.80
N ILE A 10 0.92 5.75 -31.03
CA ILE A 10 -0.36 6.00 -31.68
C ILE A 10 -1.49 5.37 -30.85
N CYS A 11 -1.34 4.09 -30.46
CA CYS A 11 -2.32 3.40 -29.62
C CYS A 11 -2.56 4.13 -28.29
N CYS A 12 -1.49 4.55 -27.60
CA CYS A 12 -1.57 5.33 -26.35
C CYS A 12 -2.35 6.63 -26.52
N ARG A 13 -2.17 7.37 -27.62
CA ARG A 13 -2.94 8.58 -27.91
C ARG A 13 -4.42 8.27 -28.14
N GLN A 14 -4.73 7.13 -28.77
CA GLN A 14 -6.11 6.70 -29.00
C GLN A 14 -6.81 6.14 -27.75
N LEU A 15 -6.08 5.81 -26.68
CA LEU A 15 -6.69 5.54 -25.38
C LEU A 15 -7.42 6.78 -24.81
N GLU A 16 -7.05 7.99 -25.25
CA GLU A 16 -7.73 9.22 -24.86
C GLU A 16 -8.89 9.59 -25.80
N HIS A 17 -9.27 8.73 -26.76
CA HIS A 17 -10.32 9.02 -27.74
C HIS A 17 -11.69 9.28 -27.07
N ASP A 18 -12.53 10.15 -27.65
CA ASP A 18 -13.81 10.54 -27.02
C ASP A 18 -14.86 9.43 -27.05
N ARG A 19 -14.90 8.66 -28.14
CA ARG A 19 -15.80 7.51 -28.27
C ARG A 19 -15.32 6.32 -27.45
N ALA A 20 -16.16 5.83 -26.53
CA ALA A 20 -15.85 4.71 -25.65
C ALA A 20 -15.61 3.38 -26.40
N THR A 21 -16.29 3.16 -27.53
CA THR A 21 -16.09 1.96 -28.36
C THR A 21 -14.68 1.91 -28.97
N GLU A 22 -14.16 3.06 -29.40
CA GLU A 22 -12.80 3.16 -29.95
C GLU A 22 -11.76 2.93 -28.85
N ARG A 23 -11.94 3.56 -27.68
CA ARG A 23 -11.05 3.29 -26.53
C ARG A 23 -10.99 1.81 -26.16
N ARG A 24 -12.13 1.11 -26.18
CA ARG A 24 -12.18 -0.33 -25.88
C ARG A 24 -11.40 -1.18 -26.89
N LYS A 25 -11.49 -0.86 -28.18
CA LYS A 25 -10.69 -1.55 -29.22
C LYS A 25 -9.19 -1.32 -28.99
N GLU A 26 -8.83 -0.08 -28.68
CA GLU A 26 -7.44 0.30 -28.44
C GLU A 26 -6.84 -0.34 -27.18
N VAL A 27 -7.63 -0.62 -26.15
CA VAL A 27 -7.15 -1.39 -24.97
C VAL A 27 -6.66 -2.78 -25.36
N GLU A 28 -7.35 -3.49 -26.25
CA GLU A 28 -6.92 -4.83 -26.69
C GLU A 28 -5.69 -4.76 -27.59
N LYS A 29 -5.57 -3.72 -28.42
CA LYS A 29 -4.34 -3.43 -29.17
C LYS A 29 -3.18 -3.09 -28.21
N PHE A 30 -3.41 -2.24 -27.23
CA PHE A 30 -2.45 -1.83 -26.22
C PHE A 30 -1.90 -3.03 -25.45
N LYS A 31 -2.77 -3.93 -24.97
CA LYS A 31 -2.35 -5.17 -24.27
C LYS A 31 -1.42 -6.04 -25.11
N ARG A 32 -1.65 -6.12 -26.43
CA ARG A 32 -0.78 -6.86 -27.36
C ARG A 32 0.57 -6.16 -27.53
N LEU A 33 0.57 -4.86 -27.78
CA LEU A 33 1.78 -4.07 -28.01
C LEU A 33 2.71 -4.06 -26.79
N ILE A 34 2.19 -3.97 -25.55
CA ILE A 34 3.05 -3.99 -24.35
C ILE A 34 3.64 -5.37 -24.02
N ARG A 35 3.26 -6.43 -24.75
CA ARG A 35 3.88 -7.77 -24.68
C ARG A 35 4.83 -8.05 -25.84
N ASP A 36 4.74 -7.26 -26.90
CA ASP A 36 5.53 -7.46 -28.10
C ASP A 36 7.03 -7.38 -27.77
N PRO A 37 7.84 -8.39 -28.12
CA PRO A 37 9.24 -8.45 -27.72
C PRO A 37 10.07 -7.23 -28.17
N GLU A 38 9.84 -6.73 -29.38
CA GLU A 38 10.55 -5.58 -29.92
C GLU A 38 10.16 -4.30 -29.15
N THR A 39 8.85 -4.08 -28.96
CA THR A 39 8.32 -2.97 -28.17
C THR A 39 8.88 -2.97 -26.75
N VAL A 40 8.86 -4.14 -26.09
CA VAL A 40 9.38 -4.31 -24.72
C VAL A 40 10.86 -4.02 -24.65
N GLN A 41 11.66 -4.52 -25.59
CA GLN A 41 13.11 -4.29 -25.62
C GLN A 41 13.44 -2.80 -25.74
N HIS A 42 12.70 -2.07 -26.59
CA HIS A 42 12.89 -0.63 -26.71
C HIS A 42 12.45 0.14 -25.47
N LEU A 43 11.29 -0.17 -24.89
CA LEU A 43 10.83 0.48 -23.66
C LEU A 43 11.80 0.24 -22.50
N ASP A 44 12.30 -0.99 -22.35
CA ASP A 44 13.32 -1.33 -21.36
C ASP A 44 14.59 -0.49 -21.56
N ARG A 45 15.13 -0.46 -22.78
CA ARG A 45 16.34 0.32 -23.10
C ARG A 45 16.16 1.82 -22.84
N HIS A 46 15.00 2.37 -23.18
CA HIS A 46 14.71 3.80 -22.97
C HIS A 46 14.50 4.15 -21.50
N SER A 47 13.87 3.26 -20.72
CA SER A 47 13.76 3.41 -19.27
C SER A 47 15.13 3.33 -18.59
N ASP A 48 15.98 2.39 -18.99
CA ASP A 48 17.30 2.17 -18.37
C ASP A 48 18.29 3.31 -18.70
N SER A 49 18.21 3.88 -19.91
CA SER A 49 19.08 4.98 -20.35
C SER A 49 18.67 6.37 -19.84
N LYS A 50 17.55 6.49 -19.10
CA LYS A 50 16.98 7.76 -18.60
C LYS A 50 16.77 8.83 -19.68
N GLN A 51 16.65 8.43 -20.95
CA GLN A 51 16.44 9.35 -22.06
C GLN A 51 14.98 9.83 -22.08
N SER A 52 14.74 11.05 -21.59
CA SER A 52 13.39 11.63 -21.48
C SER A 52 12.70 11.89 -22.82
N LYS A 53 13.46 11.97 -23.92
CA LYS A 53 12.95 12.28 -25.26
C LYS A 53 12.20 11.12 -25.92
N TYR A 54 12.44 9.89 -25.50
CA TYR A 54 11.83 8.70 -26.11
C TYR A 54 10.69 8.14 -25.27
N LEU A 55 9.77 7.43 -25.94
CA LEU A 55 8.71 6.68 -25.26
C LEU A 55 9.36 5.60 -24.38
N ASN A 56 9.04 5.63 -23.08
CA ASN A 56 9.51 4.71 -22.05
C ASN A 56 8.33 4.25 -21.18
N TRP A 57 8.58 3.32 -20.25
CA TRP A 57 7.51 2.76 -19.42
C TRP A 57 6.73 3.81 -18.62
N ASP A 58 7.39 4.84 -18.06
CA ASP A 58 6.70 5.91 -17.32
C ASP A 58 5.80 6.76 -18.22
N ALA A 59 6.24 7.05 -19.44
CA ALA A 59 5.43 7.77 -20.42
C ALA A 59 4.18 6.97 -20.81
N VAL A 60 4.33 5.67 -21.04
CA VAL A 60 3.20 4.78 -21.33
C VAL A 60 2.27 4.69 -20.12
N PHE A 61 2.81 4.65 -18.90
CA PHE A 61 2.01 4.64 -17.68
C PHE A 61 1.15 5.90 -17.52
N ARG A 62 1.70 7.08 -17.84
CA ARG A 62 0.94 8.34 -17.83
C ARG A 62 -0.23 8.34 -18.82
N PHE A 63 -0.07 7.77 -20.01
CA PHE A 63 -1.20 7.58 -20.94
C PHE A 63 -2.26 6.65 -20.35
N LEU A 64 -1.83 5.56 -19.71
CA LEU A 64 -2.74 4.62 -19.06
C LEU A 64 -3.50 5.28 -17.87
N GLN A 65 -2.83 6.11 -17.08
CA GLN A 65 -3.46 6.87 -16.00
C GLN A 65 -4.55 7.82 -16.52
N LYS A 66 -4.28 8.53 -17.63
CA LYS A 66 -5.28 9.38 -18.27
C LYS A 66 -6.48 8.59 -18.81
N TYR A 67 -6.23 7.41 -19.38
CA TYR A 67 -7.31 6.49 -19.77
C TYR A 67 -8.16 6.09 -18.57
N VAL A 68 -7.54 5.68 -17.45
CA VAL A 68 -8.23 5.34 -16.21
C VAL A 68 -9.08 6.52 -15.72
N GLN A 69 -8.52 7.73 -15.68
CA GLN A 69 -9.24 8.95 -15.30
C GLN A 69 -10.46 9.19 -16.20
N LYS A 70 -10.28 9.12 -17.53
CA LYS A 70 -11.36 9.34 -18.50
C LYS A 70 -12.49 8.31 -18.35
N GLU A 71 -12.16 7.03 -18.22
CA GLU A 71 -13.17 5.99 -18.02
C GLU A 71 -13.89 6.10 -16.68
N THR A 72 -13.16 6.48 -15.64
CA THR A 72 -13.69 6.66 -14.30
C THR A 72 -14.65 7.85 -14.24
N GLU A 73 -14.32 8.96 -14.91
CA GLU A 73 -15.21 10.11 -15.01
C GLU A 73 -16.50 9.79 -15.79
N CYS A 74 -16.41 9.01 -16.87
CA CYS A 74 -17.58 8.48 -17.56
C CYS A 74 -18.46 7.59 -16.66
N LEU A 75 -17.86 6.83 -15.74
CA LEU A 75 -18.60 5.99 -14.80
C LEU A 75 -19.23 6.80 -13.66
N ARG A 76 -18.53 7.84 -13.19
CA ARG A 76 -18.98 8.73 -12.11
C ARG A 76 -20.18 9.59 -12.52
N THR A 77 -20.18 10.10 -13.75
CA THR A 77 -21.27 10.92 -14.29
C THR A 77 -22.49 10.11 -14.77
N ALA A 78 -22.37 8.79 -14.84
CA ALA A 78 -23.45 7.93 -15.30
C ALA A 78 -24.55 7.77 -14.25
N LYS A 79 -25.83 7.85 -14.67
CA LYS A 79 -27.00 7.79 -13.77
C LYS A 79 -26.94 6.60 -12.81
N PRO A 80 -27.14 6.79 -11.49
CA PRO A 80 -27.04 5.71 -10.50
C PRO A 80 -28.26 4.76 -10.51
N SER A 81 -29.46 5.24 -10.84
CA SER A 81 -30.67 4.41 -10.95
C SER A 81 -30.74 3.71 -12.32
N VAL A 82 -30.08 2.57 -12.44
CA VAL A 82 -30.11 1.74 -13.65
C VAL A 82 -30.47 0.29 -13.30
N SER A 83 -30.82 -0.50 -14.31
CA SER A 83 -31.07 -1.93 -14.13
C SER A 83 -29.87 -2.63 -13.49
N ALA A 84 -30.13 -3.72 -12.76
CA ALA A 84 -29.08 -4.57 -12.18
C ALA A 84 -28.06 -5.05 -13.23
N SER A 85 -28.51 -5.36 -14.45
CA SER A 85 -27.63 -5.74 -15.58
C SER A 85 -26.68 -4.62 -16.01
N THR A 86 -27.15 -3.37 -16.00
CA THR A 86 -26.31 -2.20 -16.31
C THR A 86 -25.30 -1.96 -15.20
N GLN A 87 -25.71 -2.11 -13.94
CA GLN A 87 -24.81 -1.97 -12.79
C GLN A 87 -23.71 -3.04 -12.81
N ALA A 88 -24.05 -4.30 -13.10
CA ALA A 88 -23.08 -5.39 -13.25
C ALA A 88 -22.08 -5.11 -14.40
N THR A 89 -22.55 -4.56 -15.52
CA THR A 89 -21.69 -4.17 -16.64
C THR A 89 -20.69 -3.07 -16.24
N ARG A 90 -21.14 -2.09 -15.43
CA ARG A 90 -20.25 -1.03 -14.91
C ARG A 90 -19.21 -1.60 -13.94
N GLN A 91 -19.61 -2.47 -13.02
CA GLN A 91 -18.69 -3.13 -12.10
C GLN A 91 -17.64 -3.96 -12.85
N LYS A 92 -18.04 -4.72 -13.88
CA LYS A 92 -17.12 -5.45 -14.73
C LYS A 92 -16.11 -4.51 -15.41
N LYS A 93 -16.58 -3.38 -15.93
CA LYS A 93 -15.69 -2.38 -16.54
C LYS A 93 -14.68 -1.81 -15.55
N MET A 94 -15.09 -1.51 -14.30
CA MET A 94 -14.18 -1.07 -13.24
C MET A 94 -13.10 -2.13 -12.96
N GLN A 95 -13.48 -3.40 -12.86
CA GLN A 95 -12.54 -4.51 -12.66
C GLN A 95 -11.57 -4.68 -13.84
N GLU A 96 -12.05 -4.51 -15.08
CA GLU A 96 -11.21 -4.57 -16.29
C GLU A 96 -10.16 -3.44 -16.32
N ILE A 97 -10.55 -2.22 -15.93
CA ILE A 97 -9.65 -1.06 -15.82
C ILE A 97 -8.55 -1.34 -14.78
N SER A 98 -8.95 -1.78 -13.58
CA SER A 98 -8.00 -2.11 -12.52
C SER A 98 -7.04 -3.24 -12.91
N SER A 99 -7.59 -4.29 -13.53
CA SER A 99 -6.81 -5.42 -14.05
C SER A 99 -5.80 -4.99 -15.09
N LEU A 100 -6.15 -4.03 -15.97
CA LEU A 100 -5.24 -3.48 -16.96
C LEU A 100 -4.04 -2.76 -16.32
N VAL A 101 -4.27 -1.95 -15.29
CA VAL A 101 -3.19 -1.24 -14.57
C VAL A 101 -2.24 -2.23 -13.91
N LYS A 102 -2.78 -3.19 -13.15
CA LYS A 102 -1.99 -4.24 -12.51
C LYS A 102 -1.19 -5.05 -13.54
N TYR A 103 -1.83 -5.37 -14.66
CA TYR A 103 -1.21 -6.11 -15.74
C TYR A 103 -0.08 -5.31 -16.42
N PHE A 104 -0.28 -4.01 -16.64
CA PHE A 104 0.75 -3.11 -17.16
C PHE A 104 1.97 -3.02 -16.23
N ILE A 105 1.76 -2.79 -14.93
CA ILE A 105 2.85 -2.69 -13.93
C ILE A 105 3.68 -3.98 -13.93
N LYS A 106 3.02 -5.14 -13.95
CA LYS A 106 3.70 -6.44 -14.05
C LYS A 106 4.54 -6.56 -15.32
N CYS A 107 4.05 -6.06 -16.46
CA CYS A 107 4.78 -6.11 -17.71
C CYS A 107 6.02 -5.21 -17.68
N ALA A 108 5.88 -3.98 -17.20
CA ALA A 108 6.97 -3.02 -17.09
C ALA A 108 8.07 -3.52 -16.14
N ASN A 109 7.66 -4.09 -14.99
CA ASN A 109 8.58 -4.49 -13.94
C ASN A 109 9.07 -5.94 -14.04
N LYS A 110 8.64 -6.72 -15.03
CA LYS A 110 8.95 -8.16 -15.16
C LYS A 110 10.45 -8.47 -15.11
N ARG A 111 11.27 -7.59 -15.69
CA ARG A 111 12.71 -7.81 -15.90
C ARG A 111 13.58 -6.96 -14.98
N ALA A 112 13.07 -5.81 -14.54
CA ALA A 112 13.63 -4.95 -13.50
C ALA A 112 12.55 -3.92 -13.10
N PRO A 113 12.59 -3.35 -11.88
CA PRO A 113 11.74 -2.22 -11.49
C PRO A 113 12.05 -0.97 -12.35
N ARG A 114 11.30 -0.79 -13.43
CA ARG A 114 11.54 0.24 -14.48
C ARG A 114 10.57 1.40 -14.45
N LEU A 115 9.44 1.25 -13.77
CA LEU A 115 8.59 2.38 -13.43
C LEU A 115 9.22 3.15 -12.27
N LYS A 116 9.20 4.48 -12.34
CA LYS A 116 9.63 5.35 -11.24
C LYS A 116 8.74 5.14 -10.03
N CYS A 117 9.36 5.03 -8.85
CA CYS A 117 8.61 4.87 -7.61
C CYS A 117 7.61 6.01 -7.38
N GLN A 118 8.02 7.26 -7.66
CA GLN A 118 7.17 8.43 -7.51
C GLN A 118 5.86 8.33 -8.32
N GLU A 119 5.94 7.89 -9.58
CA GLU A 119 4.77 7.78 -10.45
C GLU A 119 3.79 6.71 -9.94
N LEU A 120 4.34 5.59 -9.45
CA LEU A 120 3.56 4.52 -8.84
C LEU A 120 2.89 4.96 -7.53
N LEU A 121 3.64 5.63 -6.65
CA LEU A 121 3.12 6.11 -5.38
C LEU A 121 2.06 7.20 -5.57
N ASN A 122 2.29 8.18 -6.44
CA ASN A 122 1.31 9.23 -6.72
C ASN A 122 -0.01 8.61 -7.17
N TYR A 123 0.04 7.68 -8.15
CA TYR A 123 -1.15 6.97 -8.61
C TYR A 123 -1.92 6.28 -7.48
N ILE A 124 -1.21 5.54 -6.62
CA ILE A 124 -1.84 4.80 -5.52
C ILE A 124 -2.43 5.76 -4.49
N MET A 125 -1.67 6.78 -4.08
CA MET A 125 -2.09 7.71 -3.05
C MET A 125 -3.28 8.57 -3.51
N ASP A 126 -3.25 9.06 -4.75
CA ASP A 126 -4.36 9.81 -5.34
C ASP A 126 -5.62 8.94 -5.45
N THR A 127 -5.47 7.67 -5.82
CA THR A 127 -6.58 6.72 -5.92
C THR A 127 -7.17 6.40 -4.55
N VAL A 128 -6.33 6.11 -3.55
CA VAL A 128 -6.77 5.67 -2.21
C VAL A 128 -7.39 6.82 -1.41
N LYS A 129 -6.92 8.06 -1.60
CA LYS A 129 -7.44 9.23 -0.89
C LYS A 129 -8.76 9.75 -1.46
N ASP A 130 -9.00 9.59 -2.76
CA ASP A 130 -10.27 9.98 -3.37
C ASP A 130 -11.39 9.02 -2.92
N SER A 131 -12.52 9.56 -2.49
CA SER A 131 -13.60 8.76 -1.90
C SER A 131 -14.23 7.78 -2.90
N PHE A 132 -14.40 8.18 -4.16
CA PHE A 132 -14.97 7.35 -5.20
C PHE A 132 -13.96 6.31 -5.70
N ASN A 133 -12.78 6.76 -6.08
CA ASN A 133 -11.70 5.91 -6.59
C ASN A 133 -11.21 4.94 -5.51
N GLY A 134 -11.18 5.36 -4.26
CA GLY A 134 -10.81 4.53 -3.12
C GLY A 134 -11.81 3.39 -2.93
N ALA A 135 -13.12 3.66 -3.06
CA ALA A 135 -14.16 2.64 -3.00
C ALA A 135 -14.09 1.64 -4.16
N VAL A 136 -13.72 2.10 -5.36
CA VAL A 136 -13.71 1.26 -6.57
C VAL A 136 -12.38 0.50 -6.77
N TYR A 137 -11.26 1.20 -6.65
CA TYR A 137 -9.92 0.72 -7.02
C TYR A 137 -8.97 0.60 -5.82
N GLY A 138 -9.35 1.08 -4.64
CA GLY A 138 -8.46 1.14 -3.47
C GLY A 138 -7.93 -0.22 -3.02
N ALA A 139 -8.73 -1.28 -3.14
CA ALA A 139 -8.31 -2.65 -2.81
C ALA A 139 -7.21 -3.15 -3.77
N ASP A 140 -7.32 -2.87 -5.07
CA ASP A 140 -6.32 -3.26 -6.05
C ASP A 140 -5.06 -2.40 -5.96
N CYS A 141 -5.19 -1.09 -5.75
CA CYS A 141 -4.06 -0.20 -5.49
C CYS A 141 -3.30 -0.60 -4.23
N SER A 142 -4.00 -0.98 -3.17
CA SER A 142 -3.39 -1.50 -1.95
C SER A 142 -2.67 -2.83 -2.17
N ASN A 143 -3.22 -3.72 -3.02
CA ASN A 143 -2.52 -4.94 -3.41
C ASN A 143 -1.24 -4.64 -4.21
N ILE A 144 -1.30 -3.70 -5.15
CA ILE A 144 -0.13 -3.25 -5.95
C ILE A 144 0.93 -2.66 -5.02
N LEU A 145 0.54 -1.77 -4.10
CA LEU A 145 1.45 -1.20 -3.11
C LEU A 145 2.19 -2.29 -2.35
N LEU A 146 1.46 -3.26 -1.80
CA LEU A 146 2.07 -4.30 -0.98
C LEU A 146 2.96 -5.24 -1.80
N LYS A 147 2.49 -5.69 -2.97
CA LYS A 147 3.10 -6.81 -3.72
C LYS A 147 4.11 -6.37 -4.76
N ASP A 148 3.96 -5.19 -5.33
CA ASP A 148 4.76 -4.71 -6.46
C ASP A 148 5.64 -3.51 -6.09
N ILE A 149 5.38 -2.84 -4.95
CA ILE A 149 6.18 -1.69 -4.48
C ILE A 149 6.93 -2.01 -3.18
N LEU A 150 6.21 -2.27 -2.09
CA LEU A 150 6.80 -2.51 -0.76
C LEU A 150 7.53 -3.85 -0.67
N SER A 151 7.36 -4.76 -1.61
CA SER A 151 8.15 -5.99 -1.73
C SER A 151 9.51 -5.78 -2.43
N VAL A 152 9.69 -4.64 -3.11
CA VAL A 152 10.86 -4.37 -3.97
C VAL A 152 11.81 -3.42 -3.27
N ARG A 153 12.98 -3.91 -2.87
CA ARG A 153 13.95 -3.12 -2.08
C ARG A 153 14.45 -1.87 -2.80
N LYS A 154 14.58 -1.89 -4.13
CA LYS A 154 14.95 -0.69 -4.91
C LYS A 154 14.00 0.48 -4.63
N TYR A 155 12.70 0.21 -4.60
CA TYR A 155 11.71 1.25 -4.36
C TYR A 155 11.81 1.81 -2.95
N TRP A 156 12.17 1.02 -1.94
CA TRP A 156 12.32 1.55 -0.57
C TRP A 156 13.33 2.70 -0.49
N CYS A 157 14.42 2.62 -1.26
CA CYS A 157 15.45 3.64 -1.32
C CYS A 157 15.04 4.88 -2.14
N GLU A 158 13.97 4.78 -2.94
CA GLU A 158 13.43 5.89 -3.73
C GLU A 158 12.28 6.62 -3.03
N ILE A 159 11.64 6.00 -2.03
CA ILE A 159 10.56 6.61 -1.25
C ILE A 159 11.17 7.61 -0.27
N SER A 160 10.80 8.88 -0.41
CA SER A 160 11.23 9.95 0.50
C SER A 160 10.63 9.78 1.89
N GLN A 161 11.25 10.41 2.89
CA GLN A 161 10.72 10.43 4.26
C GLN A 161 9.26 10.93 4.31
N GLN A 162 8.93 12.00 3.59
CA GLN A 162 7.57 12.53 3.56
C GLN A 162 6.57 11.49 3.03
N GLN A 163 6.92 10.78 1.97
CA GLN A 163 6.06 9.74 1.39
C GLN A 163 5.88 8.54 2.32
N TRP A 164 6.93 8.13 3.04
CA TRP A 164 6.82 7.09 4.07
C TRP A 164 5.82 7.48 5.16
N LEU A 165 5.94 8.70 5.71
CA LEU A 165 5.04 9.21 6.74
C LEU A 165 3.60 9.41 6.24
N GLU A 166 3.45 9.79 4.97
CA GLU A 166 2.14 9.93 4.33
C GLU A 166 1.47 8.57 4.11
N LEU A 167 2.20 7.57 3.59
CA LEU A 167 1.73 6.19 3.48
C LEU A 167 1.28 5.66 4.85
N PHE A 168 2.08 5.91 5.89
CA PHE A 168 1.77 5.51 7.25
C PHE A 168 0.42 6.11 7.69
N SER A 169 0.27 7.42 7.54
CA SER A 169 -0.92 8.16 7.98
C SER A 169 -2.18 7.75 7.23
N VAL A 170 -2.09 7.57 5.91
CA VAL A 170 -3.25 7.18 5.08
C VAL A 170 -3.69 5.76 5.40
N TYR A 171 -2.77 4.79 5.49
CA TYR A 171 -3.16 3.41 5.76
C TYR A 171 -3.64 3.19 7.19
N PHE A 172 -3.10 3.92 8.19
CA PHE A 172 -3.72 3.95 9.52
C PHE A 172 -5.11 4.56 9.51
N SER A 173 -5.34 5.63 8.76
CA SER A 173 -6.68 6.22 8.61
C SER A 173 -7.66 5.23 8.02
N LEU A 174 -7.26 4.48 6.97
CA LEU A 174 -8.07 3.42 6.38
C LEU A 174 -8.37 2.27 7.36
N TYR A 175 -7.40 1.92 8.22
CA TYR A 175 -7.59 0.87 9.23
C TYR A 175 -8.56 1.29 10.34
N LEU A 176 -8.40 2.52 10.85
CA LEU A 176 -9.17 3.06 11.97
C LEU A 176 -10.57 3.54 11.56
N LYS A 177 -10.70 4.06 10.34
CA LYS A 177 -11.96 4.57 9.77
C LYS A 177 -12.24 3.85 8.44
N PRO A 178 -12.58 2.55 8.49
CA PRO A 178 -12.82 1.79 7.28
C PRO A 178 -14.05 2.32 6.55
N ALA A 179 -13.91 2.56 5.25
CA ALA A 179 -15.07 2.57 4.35
C ALA A 179 -15.67 1.15 4.28
N GLN A 180 -16.91 1.02 3.80
CA GLN A 180 -17.55 -0.30 3.61
C GLN A 180 -16.65 -1.21 2.76
N ASP A 181 -16.55 -2.49 3.16
CA ASP A 181 -15.82 -3.58 2.48
C ASP A 181 -14.29 -3.49 2.35
N ILE A 182 -13.59 -2.68 3.18
CA ILE A 182 -12.13 -2.71 3.17
C ILE A 182 -11.54 -4.01 3.73
N ASN A 183 -10.59 -4.60 3.02
CA ASN A 183 -9.84 -5.76 3.51
C ASN A 183 -8.84 -5.32 4.60
N ARG A 184 -9.29 -5.35 5.87
CA ARG A 184 -8.48 -4.94 7.03
C ARG A 184 -7.17 -5.73 7.17
N VAL A 185 -7.14 -7.00 6.77
CA VAL A 185 -5.91 -7.81 6.81
C VAL A 185 -4.88 -7.27 5.82
N LEU A 186 -5.31 -6.92 4.60
CA LEU A 186 -4.43 -6.29 3.60
C LEU A 186 -3.89 -4.94 4.11
N VAL A 187 -4.76 -4.11 4.68
CA VAL A 187 -4.37 -2.82 5.25
C VAL A 187 -3.36 -3.00 6.40
N ALA A 188 -3.60 -3.95 7.31
CA ALA A 188 -2.67 -4.25 8.41
C ALA A 188 -1.30 -4.73 7.91
N ARG A 189 -1.26 -5.53 6.84
CA ARG A 189 0.00 -5.94 6.19
C ARG A 189 0.77 -4.75 5.62
N ILE A 190 0.06 -3.80 5.01
CA ILE A 190 0.67 -2.57 4.49
C ILE A 190 1.18 -1.71 5.63
N ILE A 191 0.40 -1.51 6.70
CA ILE A 191 0.85 -0.80 7.91
C ILE A 191 2.14 -1.41 8.44
N HIS A 192 2.23 -2.74 8.53
CA HIS A 192 3.44 -3.42 8.97
C HIS A 192 4.63 -3.17 8.05
N ALA A 193 4.46 -3.29 6.73
CA ALA A 193 5.53 -3.03 5.77
C ALA A 193 5.98 -1.56 5.79
N VAL A 194 5.04 -0.63 5.84
CA VAL A 194 5.29 0.81 5.91
C VAL A 194 5.97 1.19 7.21
N THR A 195 5.57 0.61 8.35
CA THR A 195 6.23 0.83 9.63
C THR A 195 7.70 0.41 9.59
N LYS A 196 8.00 -0.76 9.01
CA LYS A 196 9.38 -1.19 8.76
C LYS A 196 10.14 -0.23 7.84
N GLY A 197 9.49 0.27 6.80
CA GLY A 197 10.01 1.31 5.92
C GLY A 197 10.39 2.56 6.71
N CYS A 198 9.44 3.16 7.42
CA CYS A 198 9.66 4.34 8.24
C CYS A 198 10.79 4.14 9.27
N CYS A 199 10.82 3.01 9.99
CA CYS A 199 11.84 2.74 11.01
C CYS A 199 13.25 2.53 10.45
N SER A 200 13.38 2.11 9.18
CA SER A 200 14.68 1.78 8.58
C SER A 200 15.16 2.79 7.55
N GLN A 201 14.28 3.62 7.00
CA GLN A 201 14.59 4.57 5.94
C GLN A 201 14.48 6.03 6.39
N THR A 202 13.99 6.29 7.62
CA THR A 202 13.73 7.66 8.07
C THR A 202 14.07 7.83 9.54
N ASP A 203 14.50 9.04 9.90
CA ASP A 203 14.60 9.50 11.30
C ASP A 203 13.34 10.28 11.74
N GLY A 204 12.33 10.37 10.87
CA GLY A 204 11.15 11.22 11.05
C GLY A 204 10.09 10.68 12.01
N LEU A 205 10.26 9.44 12.48
CA LEU A 205 9.34 8.83 13.42
C LEU A 205 9.54 9.39 14.83
N ASN A 206 8.45 9.80 15.46
CA ASN A 206 8.45 10.26 16.84
C ASN A 206 7.28 9.66 17.64
N SER A 207 7.25 9.95 18.94
CA SER A 207 6.26 9.41 19.87
C SER A 207 4.80 9.74 19.53
N LYS A 208 4.49 10.77 18.72
CA LYS A 208 3.11 11.11 18.34
C LYS A 208 2.46 10.01 17.50
N PHE A 209 3.24 9.22 16.76
CA PHE A 209 2.70 8.13 15.96
C PHE A 209 2.27 6.91 16.80
N LEU A 210 2.63 6.87 18.09
CA LEU A 210 2.18 5.81 19.01
C LEU A 210 0.65 5.81 19.19
N ASP A 211 0.02 6.99 19.11
CA ASP A 211 -1.42 7.12 19.30
C ASP A 211 -2.21 6.38 18.20
N PHE A 212 -1.65 6.25 16.98
CA PHE A 212 -2.25 5.44 15.93
C PHE A 212 -2.26 3.95 16.30
N PHE A 213 -1.17 3.46 16.87
CA PHE A 213 -1.06 2.07 17.32
C PHE A 213 -1.98 1.78 18.52
N SER A 214 -2.03 2.68 19.52
CA SER A 214 -2.94 2.50 20.66
C SER A 214 -4.38 2.32 20.17
N LYS A 215 -4.85 3.25 19.33
CA LYS A 215 -6.20 3.18 18.74
C LYS A 215 -6.41 1.90 17.94
N ALA A 216 -5.44 1.51 17.12
CA ALA A 216 -5.55 0.31 16.29
C ALA A 216 -5.61 -0.98 17.13
N ILE A 217 -4.86 -1.06 18.22
CA ILE A 217 -4.87 -2.19 19.15
C ILE A 217 -6.17 -2.21 19.95
N GLN A 218 -6.70 -1.06 20.38
CA GLN A 218 -7.99 -0.99 21.06
C GLN A 218 -9.15 -1.52 20.21
N HIS A 219 -9.09 -1.35 18.87
CA HIS A 219 -10.04 -1.97 17.94
C HIS A 219 -9.96 -3.50 17.88
N ALA A 220 -8.93 -4.14 18.45
CA ALA A 220 -8.82 -5.60 18.49
C ALA A 220 -10.02 -6.29 19.15
N ARG A 221 -10.68 -5.60 20.10
CA ARG A 221 -11.91 -6.11 20.74
C ARG A 221 -13.07 -6.31 19.77
N GLN A 222 -13.06 -5.58 18.65
CA GLN A 222 -14.08 -5.62 17.61
C GLN A 222 -13.63 -6.44 16.39
N GLU A 223 -12.35 -6.81 16.33
CA GLU A 223 -11.76 -7.48 15.18
C GLU A 223 -12.02 -8.98 15.24
N LYS A 224 -12.65 -9.52 14.18
CA LYS A 224 -12.94 -10.96 14.09
C LYS A 224 -11.76 -11.74 13.51
N SER A 225 -10.84 -11.07 12.81
CA SER A 225 -9.68 -11.70 12.17
C SER A 225 -8.41 -11.59 13.02
N SER A 226 -7.89 -12.71 13.51
CA SER A 226 -6.61 -12.77 14.21
C SER A 226 -5.41 -12.39 13.33
N ALA A 227 -5.51 -12.60 12.01
CA ALA A 227 -4.43 -12.31 11.06
C ALA A 227 -4.14 -10.81 10.93
N GLY A 228 -5.19 -9.97 10.90
CA GLY A 228 -5.02 -8.52 10.84
C GLY A 228 -4.33 -7.97 12.09
N LEU A 229 -4.80 -8.40 13.26
CA LEU A 229 -4.24 -8.04 14.56
C LEU A 229 -2.76 -8.42 14.69
N ASN A 230 -2.39 -9.61 14.22
CA ASN A 230 -1.01 -10.08 14.24
C ASN A 230 -0.05 -9.10 13.53
N HIS A 231 -0.46 -8.60 12.36
CA HIS A 231 0.33 -7.61 11.63
C HIS A 231 0.41 -6.25 12.33
N ILE A 232 -0.66 -5.79 12.99
CA ILE A 232 -0.64 -4.55 13.76
C ILE A 232 0.30 -4.66 14.96
N LEU A 233 0.26 -5.77 15.72
CA LEU A 233 1.16 -5.96 16.85
C LEU A 233 2.62 -6.13 16.42
N ALA A 234 2.90 -6.85 15.32
CA ALA A 234 4.24 -6.96 14.78
C ALA A 234 4.80 -5.59 14.31
N ALA A 235 3.96 -4.78 13.68
CA ALA A 235 4.29 -3.40 13.33
C ALA A 235 4.59 -2.56 14.58
N PHE A 236 3.75 -2.70 15.60
CA PHE A 236 3.91 -1.99 16.87
C PHE A 236 5.23 -2.33 17.56
N ILE A 237 5.59 -3.61 17.66
CA ILE A 237 6.88 -4.04 18.23
C ILE A 237 8.06 -3.45 17.46
N THR A 238 8.00 -3.48 16.12
CA THR A 238 9.04 -2.88 15.27
C THR A 238 9.21 -1.39 15.59
N PHE A 239 8.09 -0.69 15.75
CA PHE A 239 8.07 0.73 16.07
C PHE A 239 8.63 1.01 17.47
N LEU A 240 8.21 0.23 18.48
CA LEU A 240 8.70 0.36 19.85
C LEU A 240 10.21 0.09 19.96
N LYS A 241 10.74 -0.92 19.27
CA LYS A 241 12.19 -1.20 19.25
C LYS A 241 13.00 0.02 18.77
N THR A 242 12.46 0.74 17.79
CA THR A 242 13.08 1.96 17.24
C THR A 242 12.99 3.12 18.24
N LEU A 243 11.84 3.31 18.88
CA LEU A 243 11.63 4.42 19.83
C LEU A 243 12.23 4.18 21.22
N ALA A 244 12.42 2.94 21.65
CA ALA A 244 12.87 2.59 23.00
C ALA A 244 14.21 3.25 23.37
N VAL A 245 15.05 3.54 22.38
CA VAL A 245 16.34 4.22 22.56
C VAL A 245 16.16 5.64 23.10
N ASN A 246 15.16 6.38 22.61
CA ASN A 246 15.01 7.81 22.87
C ASN A 246 13.74 8.18 23.68
N PHE A 247 12.73 7.31 23.70
CA PHE A 247 11.40 7.58 24.25
C PHE A 247 10.93 6.52 25.25
N ARG A 248 11.88 5.96 26.00
CA ARG A 248 11.70 4.86 26.96
C ARG A 248 10.46 5.01 27.85
N ILE A 249 10.29 6.16 28.50
CA ILE A 249 9.15 6.43 29.41
C ILE A 249 7.81 6.33 28.66
N ARG A 250 7.72 6.88 27.45
CA ARG A 250 6.49 6.82 26.66
C ARG A 250 6.20 5.41 26.15
N VAL A 251 7.24 4.64 25.81
CA VAL A 251 7.12 3.21 25.44
C VAL A 251 6.56 2.38 26.60
N CYS A 252 7.03 2.63 27.83
CA CYS A 252 6.53 2.03 29.07
C CYS A 252 5.05 2.35 29.30
N GLN A 253 4.70 3.65 29.35
CA GLN A 253 3.32 4.11 29.57
C GLN A 253 2.33 3.50 28.56
N LEU A 254 2.77 3.35 27.31
CA LEU A 254 1.94 2.75 26.29
C LEU A 254 1.77 1.24 26.48
N GLY A 255 2.78 0.56 27.00
CA GLY A 255 2.67 -0.83 27.44
C GLY A 255 1.56 -1.02 28.46
N ASP A 256 1.52 -0.15 29.47
CA ASP A 256 0.47 -0.13 30.49
C ASP A 256 -0.92 0.15 29.89
N GLU A 257 -1.00 1.10 28.95
CA GLU A 257 -2.25 1.49 28.28
C GLU A 257 -2.89 0.33 27.48
N ILE A 258 -2.07 -0.45 26.76
CA ILE A 258 -2.57 -1.53 25.90
C ILE A 258 -2.71 -2.87 26.63
N LEU A 259 -2.09 -3.04 27.80
CA LEU A 259 -2.05 -4.29 28.56
C LEU A 259 -3.44 -4.92 28.77
N PRO A 260 -4.49 -4.18 29.20
CA PRO A 260 -5.82 -4.78 29.37
C PRO A 260 -6.37 -5.37 28.07
N THR A 261 -6.05 -4.77 26.93
CA THR A 261 -6.48 -5.26 25.62
C THR A 261 -5.67 -6.49 25.20
N LEU A 262 -4.37 -6.55 25.48
CA LEU A 262 -3.55 -7.74 25.24
C LEU A 262 -4.02 -8.94 26.08
N LEU A 263 -4.34 -8.73 27.36
CA LEU A 263 -4.90 -9.77 28.23
C LEU A 263 -6.27 -10.26 27.74
N TYR A 264 -7.11 -9.35 27.24
CA TYR A 264 -8.37 -9.73 26.60
C TYR A 264 -8.11 -10.63 25.38
N ILE A 265 -7.21 -10.23 24.48
CA ILE A 265 -6.83 -11.03 23.31
C ILE A 265 -6.28 -12.40 23.73
N TRP A 266 -5.48 -12.45 24.80
CA TRP A 266 -4.87 -13.67 25.32
C TRP A 266 -5.88 -14.66 25.90
N THR A 267 -6.89 -14.16 26.60
CA THR A 267 -7.89 -14.99 27.29
C THR A 267 -9.01 -15.47 26.36
N GLN A 268 -9.28 -14.76 25.26
CA GLN A 268 -10.22 -15.22 24.23
C GLN A 268 -9.58 -16.39 23.45
N HIS A 269 -10.16 -17.59 23.55
CA HIS A 269 -9.70 -18.89 23.00
C HIS A 269 -9.61 -18.98 21.44
N ARG A 270 -9.11 -17.95 20.75
CA ARG A 270 -8.90 -17.89 19.29
C ARG A 270 -7.49 -17.49 18.87
N LEU A 271 -6.54 -17.52 19.81
CA LEU A 271 -5.12 -17.30 19.51
C LEU A 271 -4.55 -18.46 18.68
N ASN A 272 -3.97 -18.14 17.53
CA ASN A 272 -3.01 -19.03 16.88
C ASN A 272 -1.62 -18.82 17.48
N ASP A 273 -0.70 -19.77 17.25
CA ASP A 273 0.64 -19.73 17.85
C ASP A 273 1.44 -18.48 17.43
N SER A 274 1.27 -18.03 16.19
CA SER A 274 1.91 -16.79 15.70
C SER A 274 1.50 -15.55 16.51
N LEU A 275 0.21 -15.42 16.87
CA LEU A 275 -0.24 -14.28 17.67
C LEU A 275 0.26 -14.36 19.11
N LYS A 276 0.41 -15.57 19.67
CA LYS A 276 1.02 -15.76 21.00
C LYS A 276 2.48 -15.33 21.01
N GLU A 277 3.26 -15.74 20.00
CA GLU A 277 4.66 -15.35 19.87
C GLU A 277 4.82 -13.82 19.83
N VAL A 278 3.98 -13.13 19.05
CA VAL A 278 4.02 -11.67 18.96
C VAL A 278 3.65 -11.00 20.29
N ILE A 279 2.66 -11.53 21.03
CA ILE A 279 2.33 -11.01 22.36
C ILE A 279 3.48 -11.24 23.35
N ILE A 280 4.10 -12.42 23.33
CA ILE A 280 5.25 -12.74 24.19
C ILE A 280 6.44 -11.81 23.88
N GLU A 281 6.74 -11.59 22.59
CA GLU A 281 7.80 -10.67 22.17
C GLU A 281 7.53 -9.24 22.67
N LEU A 282 6.28 -8.79 22.61
CA LEU A 282 5.88 -7.49 23.13
C LEU A 282 6.09 -7.39 24.66
N PHE A 283 5.74 -8.43 25.42
CA PHE A 283 6.01 -8.48 26.86
C PHE A 283 7.50 -8.46 27.17
N GLN A 284 8.31 -9.25 26.45
CA GLN A 284 9.75 -9.25 26.61
C GLN A 284 10.35 -7.87 26.33
N LEU A 285 9.88 -7.19 25.29
CA LEU A 285 10.30 -5.83 24.98
C LEU A 285 9.93 -4.86 26.11
N GLN A 286 8.70 -4.91 26.62
CA GLN A 286 8.27 -4.06 27.73
C GLN A 286 9.11 -4.30 29.00
N ILE A 287 9.41 -5.55 29.34
CA ILE A 287 10.28 -5.88 30.49
C ILE A 287 11.68 -5.31 30.29
N TYR A 288 12.27 -5.50 29.11
CA TYR A 288 13.60 -4.99 28.78
C TYR A 288 13.67 -3.46 28.86
N VAL A 289 12.64 -2.78 28.32
CA VAL A 289 12.52 -1.32 28.38
C VAL A 289 12.27 -0.87 29.82
N HIS A 290 11.45 -1.53 30.64
CA HIS A 290 11.27 -1.15 32.04
C HIS A 290 12.50 -1.40 32.91
N HIS A 291 13.29 -2.44 32.62
CA HIS A 291 14.41 -2.89 33.45
C HIS A 291 15.68 -3.15 32.61
N PRO A 292 16.37 -2.12 32.08
CA PRO A 292 17.51 -2.27 31.17
C PRO A 292 18.74 -2.90 31.83
N LYS A 293 18.81 -2.91 33.17
CA LYS A 293 19.84 -3.60 33.96
C LYS A 293 19.33 -4.94 34.56
N GLY A 294 18.13 -5.37 34.18
CA GLY A 294 17.40 -6.48 34.79
C GLY A 294 16.85 -6.16 36.18
N ALA A 295 16.16 -7.12 36.80
CA ALA A 295 15.72 -7.09 38.21
C ALA A 295 16.90 -7.27 39.19
N LYS A 296 18.06 -6.69 38.90
CA LYS A 296 19.25 -6.70 39.75
C LYS A 296 19.63 -5.29 40.14
N THR A 297 18.80 -4.72 41.00
CA THR A 297 19.27 -3.78 42.00
C THR A 297 18.61 -4.20 43.29
N GLN A 298 19.38 -4.82 44.18
CA GLN A 298 19.09 -4.69 45.59
C GLN A 298 19.00 -3.17 45.83
N GLU A 299 17.84 -2.69 46.23
CA GLU A 299 17.76 -1.41 46.92
C GLU A 299 18.77 -1.49 48.05
N LYS A 300 19.82 -0.66 47.98
CA LYS A 300 20.60 -0.38 49.16
C LYS A 300 19.72 0.55 49.97
N ASP A 301 19.00 -0.03 50.92
CA ASP A 301 18.43 0.70 52.04
C ASP A 301 19.54 1.59 52.62
N PHE A 302 19.34 2.90 52.55
CA PHE A 302 20.10 3.91 53.28
C PHE A 302 19.17 4.55 54.31
#